data_AF-A0A3S2V3N9-F1
#
_entry.id   AF-A0A3S2V3N9-F1
#
_cell.length_a   1.000
_cell.length_b   1.000
_cell.length_c   1.000
_cell.angle_alpha   90.00
_cell.angle_beta   90.00
_cell.angle_gamma   90.00
#
_symmetry.space_group_name_H-M   'P 1'
#
loop_
_entity.id
_entity.type
_entity.pdbx_description
1 polymer ?
#
loop_
_entity_poly.entity_id
_entity_poly.type
_entity_poly.pdbx_seq_one_letter_code
_entity_poly.pdbx_strand_id
1 'polypeptide(L)'
;MKNTALKSFLLASSLLTSAGLVHAADVTLTVESWRNDDLQIWQEKIIPAFEAKNPGIKIVFSPTAPTEYNASLNAKLDAGSAGDIITCRPFDASLELFNKKQLVDITSLPGMENFSPVAKAAWTTDDGKSTFCVPMASVIHGFIYNKDAFDKLGISVPKTQDEFYAALDKIKADGTYIPLAMGTKDLWEAATMGYQNIGPNYWKGEDGRAALISGKQKLTDADWVKPYEELAKWKPYLGDGFEAQTYSDSQNLFTLGRAAIYPAGSWEIALFNTQAQFKMGAFPPPVPKAGDTGYISDHPDIGVALNAKSTHAEEAKKFLSWVASPEFADIYANALPGFFSLNSNPVKMSDPLAQEFVSWRGPYKSTVRSTYQILSRGTPNLENETWVESANVINGTDTPQVAAEKLQKGLDSWYKPAK
;
A
#
# COMPACT_ATOMS: atom_id res chain seq x y z
N MET A 1 -68.52 15.38 -68.30
CA MET A 1 -68.27 16.83 -68.33
C MET A 1 -68.27 17.38 -66.90
N LYS A 2 -67.14 18.00 -66.49
CA LYS A 2 -66.98 19.09 -65.50
C LYS A 2 -67.39 18.81 -64.04
N ASN A 3 -66.45 18.67 -63.10
CA ASN A 3 -65.67 19.70 -62.35
C ASN A 3 -66.28 19.93 -60.94
N THR A 4 -65.58 19.47 -59.89
CA THR A 4 -64.80 20.26 -58.90
C THR A 4 -65.62 21.04 -57.86
N ALA A 5 -65.44 20.74 -56.57
CA ALA A 5 -65.10 21.73 -55.52
C ALA A 5 -64.88 21.11 -54.13
N LEU A 6 -63.70 21.41 -53.57
CA LEU A 6 -63.26 21.30 -52.17
C LEU A 6 -64.12 22.16 -51.20
N LYS A 7 -64.12 21.77 -49.91
CA LYS A 7 -63.64 22.56 -48.73
C LYS A 7 -63.98 21.80 -47.42
N SER A 8 -63.00 21.19 -46.74
CA SER A 8 -62.19 21.76 -45.64
C SER A 8 -62.72 21.36 -44.25
N PHE A 9 -62.23 20.23 -43.72
CA PHE A 9 -62.30 19.90 -42.30
C PHE A 9 -60.89 20.11 -41.70
N LEU A 10 -60.77 21.07 -40.77
CA LEU A 10 -59.61 21.23 -39.91
C LEU A 10 -59.72 20.23 -38.75
N LEU A 11 -58.90 19.18 -38.75
CA LEU A 11 -58.56 18.45 -37.53
C LEU A 11 -57.20 18.96 -37.06
N ALA A 12 -57.19 19.66 -35.93
CA ALA A 12 -55.99 19.94 -35.17
C ALA A 12 -55.58 18.66 -34.44
N SER A 13 -54.56 17.97 -34.94
CA SER A 13 -53.88 16.89 -34.22
C SER A 13 -52.75 17.50 -33.38
N SER A 14 -52.98 17.61 -32.08
CA SER A 14 -51.96 17.94 -31.10
C SER A 14 -50.96 16.77 -31.00
N LEU A 15 -49.81 16.93 -31.66
CA LEU A 15 -48.62 16.11 -31.44
C LEU A 15 -48.05 16.42 -30.05
N LEU A 16 -48.32 15.56 -29.07
CA LEU A 16 -47.47 15.44 -27.89
C LEU A 16 -46.16 14.78 -28.34
N THR A 17 -45.14 15.59 -28.63
CA THR A 17 -43.76 15.12 -28.65
C THR A 17 -43.31 14.90 -27.20
N SER A 18 -43.45 13.66 -26.71
CA SER A 18 -42.69 13.19 -25.57
C SER A 18 -41.23 13.10 -25.99
N ALA A 19 -40.46 14.13 -25.66
CA ALA A 19 -39.00 14.07 -25.68
C ALA A 19 -38.58 13.08 -24.58
N GLY A 20 -38.54 11.80 -24.92
CA GLY A 20 -37.86 10.81 -24.11
C GLY A 20 -36.38 11.18 -24.08
N LEU A 21 -35.90 11.64 -22.93
CA LEU A 21 -34.47 11.68 -22.63
C LEU A 21 -33.95 10.25 -22.77
N VAL A 22 -33.34 9.93 -23.91
CA VAL A 22 -32.53 8.73 -24.06
C VAL A 22 -31.33 8.94 -23.14
N HIS A 23 -31.41 8.44 -21.90
CA HIS A 23 -30.20 8.26 -21.10
C HIS A 23 -29.32 7.25 -21.84
N ALA A 24 -28.12 7.67 -22.22
CA ALA A 24 -27.08 6.74 -22.65
C ALA A 24 -26.92 5.67 -21.56
N ALA A 25 -26.69 4.42 -21.95
CA ALA A 25 -26.45 3.34 -21.00
C ALA A 25 -25.23 3.69 -20.12
N ASP A 26 -25.31 3.39 -18.83
CA ASP A 26 -24.23 3.63 -17.88
C ASP A 26 -22.93 2.93 -18.36
N VAL A 27 -21.82 3.67 -18.33
CA VAL A 27 -20.47 3.12 -18.54
C VAL A 27 -19.97 2.57 -17.22
N THR A 28 -19.52 1.31 -17.19
CA THR A 28 -18.94 0.69 -15.99
C THR A 28 -17.43 0.59 -16.14
N LEU A 29 -16.70 1.19 -15.20
CA LEU A 29 -15.25 1.09 -15.07
C LEU A 29 -14.88 0.08 -13.99
N THR A 30 -13.98 -0.85 -14.30
CA THR A 30 -13.47 -1.81 -13.31
C THR A 30 -12.10 -1.38 -12.78
N VAL A 31 -11.96 -1.31 -11.46
CA VAL A 31 -10.70 -1.04 -10.75
C VAL A 31 -10.10 -2.37 -10.26
N GLU A 32 -8.93 -2.73 -10.81
CA GLU A 32 -8.16 -3.91 -10.40
C GLU A 32 -7.27 -3.55 -9.21
N SER A 33 -7.42 -4.20 -8.06
CA SER A 33 -6.66 -3.87 -6.84
C SER A 33 -6.17 -5.09 -6.05
N TRP A 34 -5.23 -4.87 -5.13
CA TRP A 34 -4.81 -5.86 -4.13
C TRP A 34 -5.46 -5.65 -2.75
N ARG A 35 -6.26 -4.59 -2.60
CA ARG A 35 -6.78 -4.15 -1.31
C ARG A 35 -8.15 -4.76 -1.00
N ASN A 36 -8.16 -6.06 -0.69
CA ASN A 36 -9.38 -6.76 -0.25
C ASN A 36 -10.04 -6.07 0.96
N ASP A 37 -9.23 -5.64 1.93
CA ASP A 37 -9.70 -5.02 3.18
C ASP A 37 -10.47 -3.71 2.93
N ASP A 38 -10.22 -3.05 1.80
CA ASP A 38 -10.80 -1.73 1.51
C ASP A 38 -12.12 -1.83 0.74
N LEU A 39 -12.55 -3.03 0.32
CA LEU A 39 -13.72 -3.24 -0.55
C LEU A 39 -14.97 -2.54 -0.02
N GLN A 40 -15.28 -2.73 1.27
CA GLN A 40 -16.46 -2.13 1.89
C GLN A 40 -16.36 -0.61 1.92
N ILE A 41 -15.20 -0.05 2.26
CA ILE A 41 -14.98 1.40 2.29
C ILE A 41 -15.06 2.01 0.88
N TRP A 42 -14.56 1.31 -0.13
CA TRP A 42 -14.72 1.71 -1.52
C TRP A 42 -16.20 1.79 -1.91
N GLN A 43 -16.99 0.76 -1.60
CA GLN A 43 -18.41 0.69 -1.92
C GLN A 43 -19.26 1.71 -1.17
N GLU A 44 -18.95 1.98 0.10
CA GLU A 44 -19.79 2.81 0.97
C GLU A 44 -19.41 4.30 0.95
N LYS A 45 -18.15 4.64 0.65
CA LYS A 45 -17.63 6.00 0.79
C LYS A 45 -17.02 6.55 -0.50
N ILE A 46 -16.07 5.83 -1.09
CA ILE A 46 -15.24 6.36 -2.19
C ILE A 46 -16.04 6.39 -3.51
N ILE A 47 -16.62 5.25 -3.91
CA ILE A 47 -17.37 5.12 -5.16
C ILE A 47 -18.59 6.07 -5.17
N PRO A 48 -19.43 6.13 -4.12
CA PRO A 48 -20.58 7.04 -4.11
C PRO A 48 -20.19 8.51 -4.27
N ALA A 49 -19.06 8.93 -3.71
CA ALA A 49 -18.59 10.32 -3.82
C ALA A 49 -18.26 10.70 -5.28
N PHE A 50 -17.64 9.79 -6.02
CA PHE A 50 -17.39 9.98 -7.46
C PHE A 50 -18.70 9.92 -8.26
N GLU A 51 -19.50 8.86 -8.10
CA GLU A 51 -20.70 8.64 -8.92
C GLU A 51 -21.73 9.75 -8.77
N ALA A 52 -21.88 10.33 -7.57
CA ALA A 52 -22.80 11.44 -7.33
C ALA A 52 -22.53 12.68 -8.20
N LYS A 53 -21.27 12.90 -8.60
CA LYS A 53 -20.84 14.01 -9.47
C LYS A 53 -20.68 13.59 -10.94
N ASN A 54 -20.84 12.30 -11.23
CA ASN A 54 -20.56 11.72 -12.52
C ASN A 54 -21.71 10.78 -12.95
N PRO A 55 -22.94 11.32 -13.13
CA PRO A 55 -24.06 10.50 -13.58
C PRO A 55 -23.73 9.84 -14.93
N GLY A 56 -24.05 8.55 -15.05
CA GLY A 56 -23.73 7.73 -16.23
C GLY A 56 -22.39 7.00 -16.17
N ILE A 57 -21.58 7.19 -15.12
CA ILE A 57 -20.34 6.41 -14.89
C ILE A 57 -20.49 5.62 -13.59
N LYS A 58 -20.26 4.31 -13.67
CA LYS A 58 -20.27 3.36 -12.56
C LYS A 58 -18.87 2.83 -12.30
N ILE A 59 -18.53 2.65 -11.02
CA ILE A 59 -17.23 2.07 -10.62
C ILE A 59 -17.46 0.72 -9.96
N VAL A 60 -16.72 -0.29 -10.41
CA VAL A 60 -16.63 -1.60 -9.75
C VAL A 60 -15.22 -1.77 -9.21
N PHE A 61 -15.10 -1.88 -7.89
CA PHE A 61 -13.83 -2.23 -7.25
C PHE A 61 -13.69 -3.75 -7.18
N SER A 62 -12.68 -4.31 -7.88
CA SER A 62 -12.46 -5.75 -8.04
C SER A 62 -11.10 -6.13 -7.47
N PRO A 63 -11.00 -6.29 -6.13
CA PRO A 63 -9.73 -6.65 -5.52
C PRO A 63 -9.45 -8.15 -5.62
N THR A 64 -8.17 -8.50 -5.59
CA THR A 64 -7.65 -9.87 -5.44
C THR A 64 -6.67 -9.92 -4.27
N ALA A 65 -6.30 -11.12 -3.81
CA ALA A 65 -5.37 -11.24 -2.69
C ALA A 65 -4.00 -10.58 -3.00
N PRO A 66 -3.34 -9.94 -2.02
CA PRO A 66 -2.05 -9.27 -2.24
C PRO A 66 -0.96 -10.14 -2.86
N THR A 67 -0.89 -11.42 -2.48
CA THR A 67 0.06 -12.41 -2.98
C THR A 67 -0.22 -12.83 -4.42
N GLU A 68 -1.46 -12.68 -4.89
CA GLU A 68 -1.92 -13.11 -6.22
C GLU A 68 -1.98 -11.95 -7.23
N TYR A 69 -2.07 -10.71 -6.74
CA TYR A 69 -2.42 -9.53 -7.54
C TYR A 69 -1.55 -9.37 -8.80
N ASN A 70 -0.22 -9.35 -8.65
CA ASN A 70 0.67 -9.07 -9.78
C ASN A 70 0.54 -10.15 -10.87
N ALA A 71 0.48 -11.43 -10.49
CA ALA A 71 0.34 -12.53 -11.44
C ALA A 71 -1.02 -12.51 -12.15
N SER A 72 -2.10 -12.30 -11.38
CA SER A 72 -3.47 -12.20 -11.90
C SER A 72 -3.62 -11.01 -12.85
N LEU A 73 -3.17 -9.82 -12.43
CA LEU A 73 -3.19 -8.61 -13.24
C LEU A 73 -2.43 -8.78 -14.55
N ASN A 74 -1.19 -9.29 -14.49
CA ASN A 74 -0.35 -9.46 -15.68
C ASN A 74 -1.02 -10.42 -16.68
N ALA A 75 -1.55 -11.55 -16.21
CA ALA A 75 -2.28 -12.49 -17.06
C ALA A 75 -3.51 -11.84 -17.72
N LYS A 76 -4.29 -11.05 -16.97
CA LYS A 76 -5.43 -10.30 -17.50
C LYS A 76 -5.02 -9.23 -18.53
N LEU A 77 -3.93 -8.49 -18.30
CA LEU A 77 -3.43 -7.48 -19.24
C LEU A 77 -2.94 -8.10 -20.55
N ASP A 78 -2.22 -9.22 -20.45
CA ASP A 78 -1.74 -10.00 -21.61
C ASP A 78 -2.92 -10.57 -22.41
N ALA A 79 -3.91 -11.15 -21.74
CA ALA A 79 -5.14 -11.67 -22.34
C ALA A 79 -6.09 -10.57 -22.87
N GLY A 80 -5.89 -9.30 -22.45
CA GLY A 80 -6.78 -8.19 -22.80
C GLY A 80 -8.12 -8.20 -22.05
N SER A 81 -8.19 -8.88 -20.90
CA SER A 81 -9.39 -9.00 -20.05
C SER A 81 -9.27 -8.23 -18.73
N ALA A 82 -8.22 -7.44 -18.53
CA ALA A 82 -8.06 -6.59 -17.34
C ALA A 82 -9.08 -5.44 -17.35
N GLY A 83 -9.46 -4.98 -16.15
CA GLY A 83 -10.26 -3.78 -15.97
C GLY A 83 -9.64 -2.49 -16.53
N ASP A 84 -10.38 -1.40 -16.42
CA ASP A 84 -10.05 -0.10 -16.99
C ASP A 84 -8.98 0.66 -16.18
N ILE A 85 -9.02 0.50 -14.85
CA ILE A 85 -8.17 1.22 -13.92
C ILE A 85 -7.31 0.20 -13.16
N ILE A 86 -6.00 0.41 -13.19
CA ILE A 86 -5.02 -0.49 -12.57
C ILE A 86 -4.47 0.16 -11.31
N THR A 87 -4.59 -0.51 -10.15
CA THR A 87 -3.87 -0.08 -8.94
C THR A 87 -2.37 -0.35 -9.11
N CYS A 88 -1.56 0.69 -9.05
CA CYS A 88 -0.13 0.61 -9.28
C CYS A 88 0.65 0.37 -7.99
N ARG A 89 1.45 -0.71 -7.97
CA ARG A 89 2.60 -0.81 -7.07
C ARG A 89 3.61 0.30 -7.37
N PRO A 90 4.37 0.80 -6.38
CA PRO A 90 5.37 1.82 -6.62
C PRO A 90 6.59 1.23 -7.35
N PHE A 91 7.32 2.10 -8.04
CA PHE A 91 8.59 1.83 -8.70
C PHE A 91 8.52 0.72 -9.78
N ASP A 92 9.31 -0.34 -9.61
CA ASP A 92 9.72 -1.21 -10.72
C ASP A 92 8.56 -2.05 -11.31
N ALA A 93 7.64 -2.55 -10.46
CA ALA A 93 6.56 -3.43 -10.90
C ALA A 93 5.61 -2.73 -11.90
N SER A 94 5.16 -1.51 -11.57
CA SER A 94 4.29 -0.75 -12.48
C SER A 94 5.07 -0.09 -13.63
N LEU A 95 6.36 0.24 -13.42
CA LEU A 95 7.23 0.69 -14.50
C LEU A 95 7.37 -0.40 -15.59
N GLU A 96 7.45 -1.68 -15.21
CA GLU A 96 7.46 -2.79 -16.17
C GLU A 96 6.18 -2.81 -17.03
N LEU A 97 5.00 -2.63 -16.42
CA LEU A 97 3.72 -2.56 -17.14
C LEU A 97 3.69 -1.38 -18.11
N PHE A 98 4.18 -0.21 -17.68
CA PHE A 98 4.30 0.96 -18.55
C PHE A 98 5.25 0.71 -19.73
N ASN A 99 6.41 0.10 -19.49
CA ASN A 99 7.38 -0.24 -20.54
C ASN A 99 6.81 -1.27 -21.55
N LYS A 100 5.92 -2.17 -21.11
CA LYS A 100 5.14 -3.07 -21.98
C LYS A 100 4.00 -2.38 -22.71
N LYS A 101 3.83 -1.06 -22.56
CA LYS A 101 2.75 -0.24 -23.12
C LYS A 101 1.36 -0.68 -22.65
N GLN A 102 1.28 -1.27 -21.46
CA GLN A 102 0.02 -1.70 -20.85
C GLN A 102 -0.66 -0.57 -20.07
N LEU A 103 0.08 0.47 -19.69
CA LEU A 103 -0.42 1.66 -19.01
C LEU A 103 -0.28 2.90 -19.91
N VAL A 104 -1.22 3.83 -19.79
CA VAL A 104 -1.20 5.11 -20.52
C VAL A 104 -0.25 6.11 -19.83
N ASP A 105 0.45 6.92 -20.62
CA ASP A 105 1.17 8.09 -20.09
C ASP A 105 0.15 9.14 -19.62
N ILE A 106 0.19 9.45 -18.33
CA ILE A 106 -0.75 10.38 -17.68
C ILE A 106 -0.07 11.70 -17.29
N THR A 107 1.12 12.00 -17.82
CA THR A 107 1.90 13.20 -17.45
C THR A 107 1.09 14.48 -17.62
N SER A 108 0.27 14.55 -18.68
CA SER A 108 -0.58 15.71 -18.98
C SER A 108 -2.02 15.58 -18.45
N LEU A 109 -2.30 14.60 -17.59
CA LEU A 109 -3.62 14.44 -16.98
C LEU A 109 -3.89 15.63 -16.03
N PRO A 110 -5.08 16.26 -16.10
CA PRO A 110 -5.48 17.29 -15.14
C PRO A 110 -5.39 16.81 -13.69
N GLY A 111 -4.84 17.64 -12.80
CA GLY A 111 -4.64 17.34 -11.39
C GLY A 111 -3.23 16.84 -11.05
N MET A 112 -2.41 16.48 -12.04
CA MET A 112 -1.01 16.06 -11.79
C MET A 112 -0.11 17.19 -11.27
N GLU A 113 -0.53 18.45 -11.44
CA GLU A 113 0.05 19.63 -10.81
C GLU A 113 -0.13 19.66 -9.28
N ASN A 114 -1.07 18.88 -8.74
CA ASN A 114 -1.28 18.80 -7.29
C ASN A 114 -0.25 17.92 -6.59
N PHE A 115 0.71 17.32 -7.30
CA PHE A 115 1.73 16.45 -6.72
C PHE A 115 3.14 17.00 -6.91
N SER A 116 3.92 16.99 -5.84
CA SER A 116 5.34 17.32 -5.90
C SER A 116 6.12 16.31 -6.76
N PRO A 117 7.33 16.66 -7.26
CA PRO A 117 8.18 15.69 -7.96
C PRO A 117 8.48 14.44 -7.12
N VAL A 118 8.68 14.60 -5.80
CA VAL A 118 8.93 13.49 -4.88
C VAL A 118 7.72 12.56 -4.77
N ALA A 119 6.52 13.12 -4.67
CA ALA A 119 5.27 12.33 -4.63
C ALA A 119 5.03 11.53 -5.92
N LYS A 120 5.48 12.05 -7.08
CA LYS A 120 5.37 11.38 -8.38
C LYS A 120 6.47 10.38 -8.67
N ALA A 121 7.59 10.44 -7.95
CA ALA A 121 8.81 9.71 -8.27
C ALA A 121 8.60 8.19 -8.36
N ALA A 122 7.73 7.63 -7.52
CA ALA A 122 7.41 6.20 -7.52
C ALA A 122 6.69 5.73 -8.80
N TRP A 123 6.08 6.62 -9.58
CA TRP A 123 5.35 6.27 -10.80
C TRP A 123 5.80 7.08 -12.01
N THR A 124 7.08 7.49 -12.01
CA THR A 124 7.71 8.21 -13.11
C THR A 124 8.87 7.38 -13.67
N THR A 125 9.08 7.42 -14.98
CA THR A 125 10.19 6.73 -15.65
C THR A 125 11.55 7.19 -15.11
N ASP A 126 12.56 6.33 -15.22
CA ASP A 126 13.92 6.63 -14.73
C ASP A 126 14.54 7.89 -15.36
N ASP A 127 14.16 8.20 -16.61
CA ASP A 127 14.60 9.42 -17.31
C ASP A 127 13.76 10.65 -16.95
N GLY A 128 12.78 10.51 -16.07
CA GLY A 128 11.93 11.58 -15.56
C GLY A 128 10.87 12.09 -16.55
N LYS A 129 10.74 11.49 -17.74
CA LYS A 129 9.92 12.08 -18.82
C LYS A 129 8.43 11.77 -18.71
N SER A 130 8.08 10.59 -18.22
CA SER A 130 6.69 10.11 -18.24
C SER A 130 6.27 9.66 -16.85
N THR A 131 5.15 10.19 -16.37
CA THR A 131 4.42 9.65 -15.22
C THR A 131 3.31 8.72 -15.73
N PHE A 132 3.18 7.55 -15.11
CA PHE A 132 2.30 6.47 -15.60
C PHE A 132 1.22 6.04 -14.61
N CYS A 133 1.25 6.53 -13.36
CA CYS A 133 0.14 6.39 -12.41
C CYS A 133 -0.06 7.69 -11.62
N VAL A 134 -1.31 8.00 -11.30
CA VAL A 134 -1.67 9.09 -10.38
C VAL A 134 -1.31 8.65 -8.97
N PRO A 135 -0.44 9.39 -8.24
CA PRO A 135 -0.14 9.08 -6.84
C PRO A 135 -1.41 9.16 -5.99
N MET A 136 -1.63 8.18 -5.11
CA MET A 136 -2.74 8.22 -4.16
C MET A 136 -2.25 8.44 -2.74
N ALA A 137 -1.46 7.50 -2.22
CA ALA A 137 -1.07 7.52 -0.82
C ALA A 137 0.27 6.84 -0.52
N SER A 138 0.88 7.28 0.57
CA SER A 138 1.94 6.56 1.26
C SER A 138 1.42 5.94 2.55
N VAL A 139 2.19 5.00 3.08
CA VAL A 139 1.93 4.30 4.34
C VAL A 139 3.18 4.30 5.20
N ILE A 140 3.01 4.28 6.51
CA ILE A 140 4.11 4.30 7.47
C ILE A 140 4.15 2.96 8.21
N HIS A 141 5.34 2.37 8.34
CA HIS A 141 5.55 1.17 9.15
C HIS A 141 5.81 1.50 10.61
N GLY A 142 5.41 0.60 11.50
CA GLY A 142 5.67 0.69 12.93
C GLY A 142 5.09 -0.50 13.66
N PHE A 143 4.56 -0.26 14.86
CA PHE A 143 3.86 -1.25 15.66
C PHE A 143 2.55 -0.66 16.15
N ILE A 144 1.47 -1.44 16.11
CA ILE A 144 0.21 -1.12 16.78
C ILE A 144 0.11 -2.03 18.01
N TYR A 145 -0.32 -1.48 19.14
CA TYR A 145 -0.42 -2.24 20.38
C TYR A 145 -1.78 -2.05 21.07
N ASN A 146 -2.18 -3.07 21.80
CA ASN A 146 -3.33 -3.06 22.68
C ASN A 146 -2.99 -2.27 23.95
N LYS A 147 -3.50 -1.03 24.05
CA LYS A 147 -3.25 -0.15 25.22
C LYS A 147 -3.80 -0.75 26.50
N ASP A 148 -4.96 -1.40 26.45
CA ASP A 148 -5.57 -1.99 27.62
C ASP A 148 -4.71 -3.16 28.17
N ALA A 149 -4.07 -3.94 27.29
CA ALA A 149 -3.09 -4.96 27.67
C ALA A 149 -1.82 -4.33 28.28
N PHE A 150 -1.30 -3.26 27.68
CA PHE A 150 -0.14 -2.54 28.22
C PHE A 150 -0.42 -1.95 29.60
N ASP A 151 -1.58 -1.32 29.79
CA ASP A 151 -2.00 -0.74 31.07
C ASP A 151 -2.16 -1.82 32.15
N LYS A 152 -2.84 -2.93 31.81
CA LYS A 152 -3.03 -4.07 32.72
C LYS A 152 -1.69 -4.66 33.19
N LEU A 153 -0.73 -4.76 32.27
CA LEU A 153 0.60 -5.27 32.57
C LEU A 153 1.54 -4.20 33.12
N GLY A 154 1.18 -2.91 33.14
CA GLY A 154 2.09 -1.83 33.52
C GLY A 154 3.31 -1.77 32.60
N ILE A 155 3.09 -1.82 31.29
CA ILE A 155 4.11 -1.69 30.23
C ILE A 155 4.07 -0.25 29.70
N SER A 156 5.24 0.38 29.62
CA SER A 156 5.40 1.66 28.93
C SER A 156 5.72 1.43 27.45
N VAL A 157 5.35 2.40 26.59
CA VAL A 157 5.68 2.35 25.17
C VAL A 157 7.21 2.32 24.98
N PRO A 158 7.76 1.28 24.32
CA PRO A 158 9.21 1.12 24.19
C PRO A 158 9.79 2.10 23.17
N LYS A 159 10.94 2.69 23.50
CA LYS A 159 11.70 3.60 22.64
C LYS A 159 13.01 3.00 22.16
N THR A 160 13.54 2.04 22.92
CA THR A 160 14.77 1.32 22.60
C THR A 160 14.51 -0.18 22.43
N GLN A 161 15.44 -0.88 21.79
CA GLN A 161 15.35 -2.34 21.64
C GLN A 161 15.32 -3.07 22.99
N ASP A 162 16.13 -2.63 23.96
CA ASP A 162 16.13 -3.22 25.30
C ASP A 162 14.75 -3.06 25.99
N GLU A 163 14.12 -1.89 25.85
CA GLU A 163 12.76 -1.66 26.36
C GLU A 163 11.71 -2.49 25.62
N PHE A 164 11.88 -2.68 24.31
CA PHE A 164 10.99 -3.52 23.51
C PHE A 164 11.02 -4.97 23.96
N TYR A 165 12.22 -5.56 24.13
CA TYR A 165 12.33 -6.93 24.64
C TYR A 165 11.86 -7.06 26.09
N ALA A 166 12.10 -6.06 26.94
CA ALA A 166 11.55 -6.05 28.29
C ALA A 166 10.01 -6.07 28.28
N ALA A 167 9.37 -5.36 27.34
CA ALA A 167 7.93 -5.42 27.15
C ALA A 167 7.49 -6.81 26.66
N LEU A 168 8.16 -7.38 25.64
CA LEU A 168 7.85 -8.69 25.10
C LEU A 168 8.00 -9.81 26.14
N ASP A 169 9.07 -9.79 26.93
CA ASP A 169 9.31 -10.73 28.03
C ASP A 169 8.21 -10.65 29.08
N LYS A 170 7.76 -9.44 29.41
CA LYS A 170 6.68 -9.24 30.38
C LYS A 170 5.34 -9.76 29.87
N ILE A 171 5.02 -9.53 28.60
CA ILE A 171 3.81 -10.07 27.97
C ILE A 171 3.86 -11.59 27.94
N LYS A 172 5.01 -12.15 27.54
CA LYS A 172 5.23 -13.60 27.48
C LYS A 172 5.12 -14.25 28.87
N ALA A 173 5.68 -13.61 29.89
CA ALA A 173 5.64 -14.12 31.27
C ALA A 173 4.23 -14.07 31.88
N ASP A 174 3.40 -13.10 31.48
CA ASP A 174 1.99 -13.06 31.88
C ASP A 174 1.18 -14.20 31.25
N GLY A 175 1.45 -14.54 29.99
CA GLY A 175 0.84 -15.67 29.29
C GLY A 175 -0.61 -15.49 28.86
N THR A 176 -1.25 -14.34 29.13
CA THR A 176 -2.61 -14.05 28.63
C THR A 176 -2.62 -13.65 27.15
N TYR A 177 -1.57 -12.98 26.70
CA TYR A 177 -1.48 -12.41 25.35
C TYR A 177 -0.29 -13.00 24.58
N ILE A 178 -0.47 -13.19 23.28
CA ILE A 178 0.63 -13.36 22.34
C ILE A 178 1.42 -12.04 22.30
N PRO A 179 2.74 -12.03 22.54
CA PRO A 179 3.51 -10.80 22.49
C PRO A 179 3.44 -10.11 21.11
N LEU A 180 3.70 -10.85 20.03
CA LEU A 180 3.66 -10.37 18.64
C LEU A 180 2.70 -11.19 17.78
N ALA A 181 1.66 -10.56 17.23
CA ALA A 181 0.79 -11.17 16.23
C ALA A 181 1.34 -10.95 14.82
N MET A 182 2.06 -11.93 14.29
CA MET A 182 2.53 -11.97 12.91
C MET A 182 2.73 -13.43 12.48
N GLY A 183 2.26 -13.78 11.29
CA GLY A 183 2.53 -15.08 10.66
C GLY A 183 3.67 -14.99 9.66
N THR A 184 4.16 -16.13 9.19
CA THR A 184 5.18 -16.21 8.13
C THR A 184 4.73 -16.96 6.88
N LYS A 185 3.44 -17.35 6.80
CA LYS A 185 2.92 -18.14 5.69
C LYS A 185 2.90 -17.39 4.36
N ASP A 186 2.51 -16.12 4.38
CA ASP A 186 2.40 -15.30 3.16
C ASP A 186 3.72 -14.58 2.81
N LEU A 187 4.74 -14.76 3.66
CA LEU A 187 6.15 -14.32 3.54
C LEU A 187 6.38 -12.80 3.60
N TRP A 188 5.52 -12.02 2.94
CA TRP A 188 5.72 -10.59 2.73
C TRP A 188 5.69 -9.78 4.04
N GLU A 189 4.97 -10.24 5.06
CA GLU A 189 4.85 -9.59 6.37
C GLU A 189 6.21 -9.55 7.08
N ALA A 190 6.92 -10.69 7.06
CA ALA A 190 8.24 -10.81 7.67
C ALA A 190 9.24 -9.81 7.06
N ALA A 191 9.15 -9.58 5.75
CA ALA A 191 9.96 -8.58 5.07
C ALA A 191 9.46 -7.16 5.32
N THR A 192 8.17 -6.89 5.13
CA THR A 192 7.62 -5.54 5.13
C THR A 192 7.46 -4.98 6.55
N MET A 193 6.83 -5.74 7.44
CA MET A 193 6.49 -5.33 8.80
C MET A 193 7.57 -5.75 9.81
N GLY A 194 8.46 -6.66 9.40
CA GLY A 194 9.70 -7.01 10.09
C GLY A 194 10.92 -6.26 9.55
N TYR A 195 11.62 -6.85 8.56
CA TYR A 195 12.94 -6.39 8.09
C TYR A 195 12.97 -4.92 7.65
N GLN A 196 12.06 -4.49 6.77
CA GLN A 196 11.96 -3.12 6.25
C GLN A 196 11.45 -2.13 7.30
N ASN A 197 10.75 -2.61 8.32
CA ASN A 197 10.25 -1.80 9.42
C ASN A 197 11.40 -1.39 10.36
N ILE A 198 12.16 -2.36 10.87
CA ILE A 198 13.25 -2.08 11.84
C ILE A 198 14.59 -1.71 11.18
N GLY A 199 14.80 -2.18 9.95
CA GLY A 199 16.08 -2.08 9.27
C GLY A 199 16.62 -0.67 9.02
N PRO A 200 15.80 0.36 8.74
CA PRO A 200 16.26 1.73 8.56
C PRO A 200 17.14 2.27 9.70
N ASN A 201 16.92 1.81 10.94
CA ASN A 201 17.74 2.20 12.10
C ASN A 201 19.20 1.68 12.00
N TYR A 202 19.43 0.62 11.24
CA TYR A 202 20.74 0.00 11.06
C TYR A 202 21.48 0.60 9.88
N TRP A 203 20.89 0.56 8.68
CA TRP A 203 21.53 1.08 7.46
C TRP A 203 21.44 2.61 7.30
N LYS A 204 20.82 3.31 8.26
CA LYS A 204 20.71 4.79 8.29
C LYS A 204 19.77 5.34 7.23
N GLY A 205 18.63 4.68 7.06
CA GLY A 205 17.54 5.09 6.20
C GLY A 205 17.97 5.31 4.75
N GLU A 206 17.64 6.49 4.21
CA GLU A 206 17.79 6.79 2.79
C GLU A 206 19.26 6.79 2.32
N ASP A 207 20.19 7.20 3.19
CA ASP A 207 21.62 7.20 2.86
C ASP A 207 22.12 5.77 2.62
N GLY A 208 21.71 4.82 3.47
CA GLY A 208 22.01 3.40 3.29
C GLY A 208 21.36 2.82 2.05
N ARG A 209 20.08 3.12 1.82
CA ARG A 209 19.36 2.68 0.63
C ARG A 209 20.05 3.14 -0.66
N ALA A 210 20.44 4.41 -0.74
CA ALA A 210 21.18 4.96 -1.87
C ALA A 210 22.58 4.34 -2.01
N ALA A 211 23.25 4.04 -0.89
CA ALA A 211 24.54 3.35 -0.88
C ALA A 211 24.42 1.90 -1.41
N LEU A 212 23.34 1.19 -1.08
CA LEU A 212 23.06 -0.14 -1.63
C LEU A 212 22.78 -0.09 -3.13
N ILE A 213 21.92 0.84 -3.58
CA ILE A 213 21.63 1.03 -5.01
C ILE A 213 22.90 1.34 -5.80
N SER A 214 23.76 2.21 -5.28
CA SER A 214 25.04 2.56 -5.94
C SER A 214 26.15 1.51 -5.78
N GLY A 215 25.91 0.43 -5.03
CA GLY A 215 26.91 -0.63 -4.78
C GLY A 215 28.03 -0.23 -3.81
N LYS A 216 27.90 0.90 -3.11
CA LYS A 216 28.82 1.30 -2.03
C LYS A 216 28.62 0.46 -0.76
N GLN A 217 27.40 -0.05 -0.57
CA GLN A 217 27.08 -1.05 0.44
C GLN A 217 26.57 -2.32 -0.24
N LYS A 218 26.65 -3.42 0.49
CA LYS A 218 26.17 -4.75 0.10
C LYS A 218 25.22 -5.29 1.17
N LEU A 219 24.33 -6.18 0.77
CA LEU A 219 23.41 -6.87 1.66
C LEU A 219 24.13 -7.75 2.69
N THR A 220 25.38 -8.16 2.39
CA THR A 220 26.26 -8.88 3.33
C THR A 220 26.98 -7.97 4.33
N ASP A 221 26.88 -6.64 4.21
CA ASP A 221 27.51 -5.73 5.16
C ASP A 221 26.75 -5.78 6.50
N ALA A 222 27.47 -5.51 7.60
CA ALA A 222 26.92 -5.67 8.95
C ALA A 222 25.62 -4.90 9.20
N ASP A 223 25.46 -3.71 8.61
CA ASP A 223 24.26 -2.90 8.79
C ASP A 223 23.02 -3.43 8.03
N TRP A 224 23.22 -4.34 7.07
CA TRP A 224 22.17 -5.06 6.35
C TRP A 224 21.90 -6.46 6.93
N VAL A 225 22.89 -7.06 7.61
CA VAL A 225 22.74 -8.35 8.32
C VAL A 225 22.08 -8.19 9.69
N LYS A 226 22.42 -7.15 10.46
CA LYS A 226 21.87 -6.93 11.82
C LYS A 226 20.33 -6.89 11.91
N PRO A 227 19.59 -6.31 10.95
CA PRO A 227 18.13 -6.38 10.99
C PRO A 227 17.61 -7.82 10.88
N TYR A 228 18.29 -8.73 10.18
CA TYR A 228 17.95 -10.16 10.19
C TYR A 228 18.28 -10.82 11.54
N GLU A 229 19.40 -10.46 12.17
CA GLU A 229 19.72 -10.93 13.53
C GLU A 229 18.64 -10.50 14.53
N GLU A 230 18.12 -9.29 14.37
CA GLU A 230 17.04 -8.76 15.18
C GLU A 230 15.70 -9.44 14.88
N LEU A 231 15.39 -9.66 13.60
CA LEU A 231 14.19 -10.35 13.16
C LEU A 231 14.15 -11.80 13.65
N ALA A 232 15.29 -12.50 13.66
CA ALA A 232 15.42 -13.87 14.17
C ALA A 232 15.04 -13.98 15.66
N LYS A 233 15.33 -12.94 16.46
CA LYS A 233 14.99 -12.89 17.89
C LYS A 233 13.50 -12.73 18.15
N TRP A 234 12.68 -12.43 17.15
CA TRP A 234 11.23 -12.32 17.33
C TRP A 234 10.56 -13.68 17.48
N LYS A 235 11.16 -14.75 16.94
CA LYS A 235 10.59 -16.11 16.95
C LYS A 235 10.00 -16.54 18.31
N PRO A 236 10.67 -16.36 19.46
CA PRO A 236 10.15 -16.80 20.75
C PRO A 236 8.94 -15.99 21.26
N TYR A 237 8.55 -14.92 20.57
CA TYR A 237 7.50 -13.98 20.96
C TYR A 237 6.29 -14.01 20.00
N LEU A 238 6.38 -14.80 18.93
CA LEU A 238 5.28 -15.08 18.01
C LEU A 238 4.34 -16.14 18.61
N GLY A 239 3.09 -16.15 18.15
CA GLY A 239 2.10 -17.14 18.56
C GLY A 239 2.45 -18.56 18.10
N ASP A 240 1.92 -19.56 18.79
CA ASP A 240 2.08 -20.96 18.38
C ASP A 240 1.54 -21.19 16.96
N GLY A 241 2.31 -21.86 16.12
CA GLY A 241 1.93 -22.15 14.73
C GLY A 241 1.98 -20.95 13.79
N PHE A 242 2.71 -19.88 14.15
CA PHE A 242 2.90 -18.70 13.31
C PHE A 242 3.37 -19.04 11.88
N GLU A 243 4.06 -20.17 11.68
CA GLU A 243 4.52 -20.62 10.36
C GLU A 243 3.38 -20.96 9.39
N ALA A 244 2.20 -21.33 9.92
CA ALA A 244 1.01 -21.63 9.13
C ALA A 244 -0.04 -20.50 9.13
N GLN A 245 0.22 -19.44 9.90
CA GLN A 245 -0.67 -18.30 10.09
C GLN A 245 -0.56 -17.34 8.90
N THR A 246 -1.70 -17.03 8.28
CA THR A 246 -1.78 -16.03 7.20
C THR A 246 -1.78 -14.60 7.75
N TYR A 247 -1.66 -13.62 6.87
CA TYR A 247 -1.87 -12.22 7.19
C TYR A 247 -3.21 -11.97 7.91
N SER A 248 -4.31 -12.46 7.32
CA SER A 248 -5.65 -12.28 7.87
C SER A 248 -5.85 -12.99 9.20
N ASP A 249 -5.22 -14.16 9.41
CA ASP A 249 -5.22 -14.81 10.73
C ASP A 249 -4.53 -13.94 11.78
N SER A 250 -3.41 -13.30 11.43
CA SER A 250 -2.67 -12.38 12.30
C SER A 250 -3.50 -11.16 12.69
N GLN A 251 -4.17 -10.54 11.72
CA GLN A 251 -5.09 -9.42 11.96
C GLN A 251 -6.20 -9.83 12.93
N ASN A 252 -6.82 -11.00 12.70
CA ASN A 252 -7.88 -11.52 13.56
C ASN A 252 -7.41 -11.78 15.00
N LEU A 253 -6.21 -12.36 15.20
CA LEU A 253 -5.66 -12.57 16.54
C LEU A 253 -5.50 -11.25 17.30
N PHE A 254 -5.00 -10.22 16.62
CA PHE A 254 -4.85 -8.90 17.23
C PHE A 254 -6.20 -8.26 17.55
N THR A 255 -7.14 -8.17 16.59
CA THR A 255 -8.43 -7.50 16.77
C THR A 255 -9.35 -8.21 17.76
N LEU A 256 -9.20 -9.53 17.94
CA LEU A 256 -9.85 -10.31 19.02
C LEU A 256 -9.20 -10.11 20.41
N GLY A 257 -8.16 -9.28 20.51
CA GLY A 257 -7.46 -8.99 21.76
C GLY A 257 -6.62 -10.15 22.28
N ARG A 258 -6.23 -11.09 21.41
CA ARG A 258 -5.38 -12.25 21.77
C ARG A 258 -3.89 -11.91 21.75
N ALA A 259 -3.51 -10.82 21.09
CA ALA A 259 -2.14 -10.34 21.04
C ALA A 259 -2.01 -8.94 21.63
N ALA A 260 -0.83 -8.63 22.17
CA ALA A 260 -0.53 -7.34 22.77
C ALA A 260 0.07 -6.35 21.76
N ILE A 261 0.88 -6.82 20.82
CA ILE A 261 1.55 -6.00 19.80
C ILE A 261 1.37 -6.66 18.43
N TYR A 262 1.16 -5.84 17.41
CA TYR A 262 1.12 -6.22 16.01
C TYR A 262 2.19 -5.40 15.27
N PRO A 263 3.27 -6.02 14.75
CA PRO A 263 4.13 -5.36 13.75
C PRO A 263 3.25 -4.87 12.62
N ALA A 264 3.26 -3.59 12.29
CA ALA A 264 2.17 -2.96 11.55
C ALA A 264 2.64 -2.10 10.38
N GLY A 265 1.71 -1.87 9.46
CA GLY A 265 1.67 -0.66 8.68
C GLY A 265 0.44 0.16 9.02
N SER A 266 0.49 1.47 8.74
CA SER A 266 -0.62 2.38 8.98
C SER A 266 -1.90 1.97 8.24
N TRP A 267 -1.81 1.18 7.15
CA TRP A 267 -2.97 0.64 6.43
C TRP A 267 -3.91 -0.23 7.27
N GLU A 268 -3.44 -0.76 8.41
CA GLU A 268 -4.24 -1.61 9.30
C GLU A 268 -5.32 -0.85 10.08
N ILE A 269 -5.12 0.45 10.28
CA ILE A 269 -5.90 1.28 11.21
C ILE A 269 -7.40 1.23 10.89
N ALA A 270 -7.79 1.31 9.61
CA ALA A 270 -9.21 1.29 9.21
C ALA A 270 -9.90 -0.03 9.59
N LEU A 271 -9.26 -1.17 9.28
CA LEU A 271 -9.74 -2.50 9.63
C LEU A 271 -9.81 -2.67 11.15
N PHE A 272 -8.74 -2.30 11.84
CA PHE A 272 -8.63 -2.49 13.28
C PHE A 272 -9.61 -1.61 14.06
N ASN A 273 -9.83 -0.36 13.63
CA ASN A 273 -10.84 0.52 14.23
C ASN A 273 -12.25 -0.06 14.13
N THR A 274 -12.53 -0.82 13.07
CA THR A 274 -13.83 -1.45 12.86
C THR A 274 -14.00 -2.70 13.72
N GLN A 275 -12.93 -3.49 13.92
CA GLN A 275 -13.02 -4.81 14.54
C GLN A 275 -12.62 -4.83 16.02
N ALA A 276 -11.57 -4.12 16.41
CA ALA A 276 -11.03 -4.16 17.77
C ALA A 276 -11.98 -3.49 18.77
N GLN A 277 -12.19 -4.15 19.92
CA GLN A 277 -13.04 -3.65 21.01
C GLN A 277 -12.23 -3.10 22.19
N PHE A 278 -10.95 -2.78 21.96
CA PHE A 278 -10.01 -2.26 22.94
C PHE A 278 -9.31 -1.02 22.41
N LYS A 279 -8.70 -0.23 23.29
CA LYS A 279 -7.96 0.97 22.86
C LYS A 279 -6.64 0.58 22.21
N MET A 280 -6.34 1.20 21.07
CA MET A 280 -5.08 1.01 20.37
C MET A 280 -4.14 2.21 20.54
N GLY A 281 -2.84 1.91 20.52
CA GLY A 281 -1.79 2.89 20.31
C GLY A 281 -0.83 2.42 19.24
N ALA A 282 0.09 3.29 18.84
CA ALA A 282 1.16 2.93 17.94
C ALA A 282 2.49 3.47 18.46
N PHE A 283 3.58 2.84 18.03
CA PHE A 283 4.92 3.35 18.23
C PHE A 283 5.82 3.03 17.03
N PRO A 284 6.80 3.89 16.72
CA PRO A 284 7.75 3.65 15.64
C PRO A 284 8.75 2.57 16.04
N PRO A 285 9.53 2.03 15.10
CA PRO A 285 10.59 1.09 15.38
C PRO A 285 11.55 1.57 16.48
N PRO A 286 11.63 0.85 17.63
CA PRO A 286 12.54 1.22 18.70
C PRO A 286 13.98 1.29 18.20
N VAL A 287 14.71 2.33 18.60
CA VAL A 287 16.10 2.49 18.17
C VAL A 287 17.00 1.48 18.88
N PRO A 288 18.13 1.05 18.25
CA PRO A 288 19.04 0.11 18.88
C PRO A 288 19.54 0.58 20.25
N LYS A 289 19.88 1.87 20.37
CA LYS A 289 20.32 2.47 21.65
C LYS A 289 19.70 3.83 21.88
N ALA A 290 19.51 4.17 23.16
CA ALA A 290 19.06 5.50 23.55
C ALA A 290 20.00 6.58 22.98
N GLY A 291 19.42 7.60 22.35
CA GLY A 291 20.15 8.70 21.72
C GLY A 291 20.50 8.48 20.24
N ASP A 292 20.28 7.29 19.69
CA ASP A 292 20.41 7.06 18.25
C ASP A 292 19.39 7.88 17.46
N THR A 293 19.76 8.30 16.24
CA THR A 293 18.79 8.87 15.31
C THR A 293 17.79 7.80 14.89
N GLY A 294 16.50 8.07 15.08
CA GLY A 294 15.44 7.19 14.65
C GLY A 294 15.10 7.36 13.16
N TYR A 295 14.81 6.24 12.51
CA TYR A 295 14.38 6.16 11.13
C TYR A 295 13.05 5.42 11.03
N ILE A 296 12.20 5.84 10.10
CA ILE A 296 10.93 5.18 9.77
C ILE A 296 10.87 4.88 8.28
N SER A 297 10.12 3.82 7.94
CA SER A 297 9.70 3.57 6.56
C SER A 297 8.38 4.32 6.31
N ASP A 298 8.41 5.33 5.45
CA ASP A 298 7.25 6.06 4.91
C ASP A 298 7.23 5.84 3.40
N HIS A 299 6.47 4.84 2.98
CA HIS A 299 6.56 4.25 1.66
C HIS A 299 5.40 4.69 0.79
N PRO A 300 5.64 5.33 -0.39
CA PRO A 300 4.61 5.45 -1.41
C PRO A 300 4.09 4.05 -1.73
N ASP A 301 2.79 3.82 -1.62
CA ASP A 301 2.23 2.45 -1.67
C ASP A 301 1.25 2.27 -2.82
N ILE A 302 0.39 3.27 -3.04
CA ILE A 302 -0.70 3.17 -3.99
C ILE A 302 -0.67 4.35 -4.96
N GLY A 303 -0.72 4.02 -6.25
CA GLY A 303 -1.14 4.91 -7.32
C GLY A 303 -2.20 4.22 -8.19
N VAL A 304 -2.77 4.92 -9.15
CA VAL A 304 -3.71 4.34 -10.12
C VAL A 304 -3.40 4.78 -11.55
N ALA A 305 -3.51 3.84 -12.49
CA ALA A 305 -3.24 4.05 -13.90
C ALA A 305 -4.45 3.69 -14.77
N LEU A 306 -4.44 4.21 -15.99
CA LEU A 306 -5.35 3.81 -17.05
C LEU A 306 -4.74 2.64 -17.82
N ASN A 307 -5.48 1.53 -17.90
CA ASN A 307 -5.16 0.43 -18.81
C ASN A 307 -5.21 0.93 -20.27
N ALA A 308 -4.12 0.77 -21.01
CA ALA A 308 -4.00 1.21 -22.40
C ALA A 308 -4.98 0.54 -23.38
N LYS A 309 -5.57 -0.61 -22.99
CA LYS A 309 -6.59 -1.33 -23.78
C LYS A 309 -8.04 -1.01 -23.36
N SER A 310 -8.27 -0.15 -22.38
CA SER A 310 -9.64 0.22 -21.97
C SER A 310 -10.42 0.83 -23.14
N THR A 311 -11.66 0.38 -23.35
CA THR A 311 -12.60 0.98 -24.31
C THR A 311 -13.31 2.21 -23.74
N HIS A 312 -13.05 2.56 -22.48
CA HIS A 312 -13.69 3.64 -21.72
C HIS A 312 -12.65 4.67 -21.22
N ALA A 313 -11.67 4.98 -22.08
CA ALA A 313 -10.52 5.80 -21.72
C ALA A 313 -10.88 7.21 -21.24
N GLU A 314 -11.94 7.82 -21.78
CA GLU A 314 -12.34 9.17 -21.40
C GLU A 314 -13.01 9.20 -20.01
N GLU A 315 -13.88 8.23 -19.73
CA GLU A 315 -14.48 8.05 -18.41
C GLU A 315 -13.42 7.69 -17.37
N ALA A 316 -12.46 6.82 -17.71
CA ALA A 316 -11.37 6.46 -16.83
C ALA A 316 -10.42 7.64 -16.55
N LYS A 317 -10.09 8.47 -17.55
CA LYS A 317 -9.34 9.72 -17.32
C LYS A 317 -10.09 10.67 -16.40
N LYS A 318 -11.43 10.73 -16.48
CA LYS A 318 -12.26 11.52 -15.56
C LYS A 318 -12.14 11.02 -14.13
N PHE A 319 -12.17 9.70 -13.94
CA PHE A 319 -11.93 9.08 -12.63
C PHE A 319 -10.51 9.37 -12.12
N LEU A 320 -9.48 9.19 -12.94
CA LEU A 320 -8.09 9.48 -12.55
C LEU A 320 -7.86 10.97 -12.20
N SER A 321 -8.48 11.90 -12.95
CA SER A 321 -8.42 13.33 -12.64
C SER A 321 -9.11 13.65 -11.31
N TRP A 322 -10.19 12.94 -10.97
CA TRP A 322 -10.81 13.05 -9.65
C TRP A 322 -9.91 12.49 -8.55
N VAL A 323 -9.26 11.34 -8.76
CA VAL A 323 -8.26 10.80 -7.83
C VAL A 323 -7.11 11.78 -7.57
N ALA A 324 -6.71 12.54 -8.59
CA ALA A 324 -5.70 13.58 -8.49
C ALA A 324 -6.15 14.85 -7.72
N SER A 325 -7.43 14.94 -7.31
CA SER A 325 -8.01 16.15 -6.73
C SER A 325 -7.81 16.27 -5.20
N PRO A 326 -7.82 17.50 -4.65
CA PRO A 326 -7.85 17.72 -3.20
C PRO A 326 -9.07 17.08 -2.50
N GLU A 327 -10.21 17.00 -3.19
CA GLU A 327 -11.41 16.35 -2.65
C GLU A 327 -11.17 14.86 -2.41
N PHE A 328 -10.63 14.16 -3.41
CA PHE A 328 -10.30 12.75 -3.26
C PHE A 328 -9.27 12.54 -2.14
N ALA A 329 -8.25 13.39 -2.08
CA ALA A 329 -7.25 13.33 -1.03
C ALA A 329 -7.87 13.38 0.38
N ASP A 330 -8.84 14.27 0.62
CA ASP A 330 -9.51 14.40 1.91
C ASP A 330 -10.43 13.21 2.22
N ILE A 331 -11.23 12.76 1.23
CA ILE A 331 -12.13 11.62 1.37
C ILE A 331 -11.32 10.34 1.64
N TYR A 332 -10.32 10.06 0.81
CA TYR A 332 -9.55 8.82 0.86
C TYR A 332 -8.81 8.68 2.19
N ALA A 333 -8.08 9.72 2.61
CA ALA A 333 -7.28 9.66 3.83
C ALA A 333 -8.14 9.59 5.11
N ASN A 334 -9.36 10.15 5.12
CA ASN A 334 -10.24 10.04 6.30
C ASN A 334 -11.16 8.82 6.26
N ALA A 335 -11.50 8.28 5.09
CA ALA A 335 -12.25 7.02 4.96
C ALA A 335 -11.35 5.79 5.22
N LEU A 336 -10.07 5.88 4.85
CA LEU A 336 -9.03 4.90 5.13
C LEU A 336 -7.92 5.55 5.95
N PRO A 337 -8.19 5.88 7.23
CA PRO A 337 -7.21 6.52 8.11
C PRO A 337 -6.01 5.60 8.23
N GLY A 338 -4.87 5.94 7.64
CA GLY A 338 -3.75 5.01 7.49
C GLY A 338 -3.09 5.06 6.12
N PHE A 339 -3.83 5.52 5.12
CA PHE A 339 -3.28 5.91 3.83
C PHE A 339 -3.13 7.43 3.78
N PHE A 340 -1.89 7.89 3.84
CA PHE A 340 -1.58 9.31 3.88
C PHE A 340 -1.50 9.86 2.46
N SER A 341 -2.36 10.83 2.13
CA SER A 341 -2.41 11.42 0.79
C SER A 341 -1.05 11.95 0.35
N LEU A 342 -0.69 11.65 -0.90
CA LEU A 342 0.50 12.20 -1.57
C LEU A 342 0.23 13.54 -2.27
N ASN A 343 -1.03 14.00 -2.27
CA ASN A 343 -1.42 15.29 -2.80
C ASN A 343 -0.76 16.42 -1.98
N SER A 344 -0.41 17.52 -2.64
CA SER A 344 0.19 18.69 -1.99
C SER A 344 -0.81 19.46 -1.13
N ASN A 345 -2.12 19.26 -1.33
CA ASN A 345 -3.15 19.76 -0.43
C ASN A 345 -3.05 19.05 0.93
N PRO A 346 -2.78 19.77 2.03
CA PRO A 346 -2.69 19.16 3.34
C PRO A 346 -4.04 18.56 3.75
N VAL A 347 -4.02 17.29 4.18
CA VAL A 347 -5.20 16.63 4.74
C VAL A 347 -5.04 16.54 6.25
N LYS A 348 -6.06 17.02 6.98
CA LYS A 348 -6.11 16.85 8.43
C LYS A 348 -6.71 15.49 8.76
N MET A 349 -5.90 14.60 9.32
CA MET A 349 -6.37 13.28 9.76
C MET A 349 -7.31 13.43 10.96
N SER A 350 -8.50 12.81 10.88
CA SER A 350 -9.46 12.81 11.99
C SER A 350 -9.16 11.71 13.02
N ASP A 351 -8.57 10.60 12.57
CA ASP A 351 -8.29 9.44 13.40
C ASP A 351 -7.04 9.66 14.29
N PRO A 352 -7.14 9.45 15.62
CA PRO A 352 -6.01 9.63 16.53
C PRO A 352 -4.81 8.70 16.29
N LEU A 353 -5.05 7.46 15.84
CA LEU A 353 -3.96 6.53 15.55
C LEU A 353 -3.24 6.95 14.27
N ALA A 354 -3.97 7.40 13.25
CA ALA A 354 -3.38 7.96 12.05
C ALA A 354 -2.60 9.26 12.34
N GLN A 355 -3.08 10.10 13.27
CA GLN A 355 -2.35 11.27 13.76
C GLN A 355 -1.03 10.87 14.44
N GLU A 356 -1.02 9.80 15.23
CA GLU A 356 0.20 9.26 15.86
C GLU A 356 1.22 8.85 14.78
N PHE A 357 0.83 8.01 13.81
CA PHE A 357 1.72 7.58 12.73
C PHE A 357 2.29 8.75 11.92
N VAL A 358 1.45 9.70 11.49
CA VAL A 358 1.93 10.83 10.67
C VAL A 358 2.84 11.78 11.47
N SER A 359 2.67 11.84 12.80
CA SER A 359 3.53 12.67 13.66
C SER A 359 5.00 12.24 13.62
N TRP A 360 5.28 10.97 13.31
CA TRP A 360 6.64 10.43 13.27
C TRP A 360 7.49 11.04 12.15
N ARG A 361 6.89 11.63 11.12
CA ARG A 361 7.60 12.39 10.06
C ARG A 361 8.40 13.57 10.61
N GLY A 362 8.06 14.08 11.81
CA GLY A 362 8.78 15.18 12.44
C GLY A 362 10.10 14.75 13.11
N PRO A 363 10.05 13.90 14.14
CA PRO A 363 11.24 13.51 14.90
C PRO A 363 12.09 12.40 14.25
N TYR A 364 11.57 11.66 13.26
CA TYR A 364 12.27 10.56 12.60
C TYR A 364 12.62 10.89 11.15
N LYS A 365 13.75 10.36 10.68
CA LYS A 365 14.12 10.42 9.26
C LYS A 365 13.35 9.36 8.47
N SER A 366 12.77 9.75 7.34
CA SER A 366 12.01 8.83 6.49
C SER A 366 12.90 8.19 5.43
N THR A 367 12.59 6.94 5.08
CA THR A 367 13.07 6.25 3.87
C THR A 367 11.95 5.39 3.30
N VAL A 368 12.19 4.78 2.15
CA VAL A 368 11.30 3.79 1.54
C VAL A 368 11.92 2.40 1.65
N ARG A 369 11.11 1.35 1.45
CA ARG A 369 11.57 -0.04 1.40
C ARG A 369 12.76 -0.17 0.44
N SER A 370 13.83 -0.78 0.93
CA SER A 370 15.15 -0.69 0.30
C SER A 370 15.27 -1.37 -1.07
N THR A 371 14.43 -2.37 -1.29
CA THR A 371 14.49 -3.32 -2.42
C THR A 371 13.54 -2.97 -3.56
N TYR A 372 12.57 -2.08 -3.35
CA TYR A 372 11.48 -1.77 -4.31
C TYR A 372 11.89 -0.95 -5.54
N GLN A 373 12.91 -0.09 -5.40
CA GLN A 373 13.33 0.81 -6.48
C GLN A 373 14.66 0.32 -7.05
N ILE A 374 14.70 0.09 -8.37
CA ILE A 374 15.86 -0.39 -9.15
C ILE A 374 16.23 -1.85 -8.86
N LEU A 375 16.27 -2.23 -7.58
CA LEU A 375 16.78 -3.51 -7.12
C LEU A 375 15.78 -4.66 -7.26
N SER A 376 14.53 -4.40 -7.70
CA SER A 376 13.53 -5.45 -7.92
C SER A 376 13.29 -5.77 -9.41
N ARG A 377 14.14 -5.29 -10.32
CA ARG A 377 13.93 -5.43 -11.77
C ARG A 377 14.33 -6.79 -12.35
N GLY A 378 15.28 -7.48 -11.72
CA GLY A 378 15.87 -8.68 -12.30
C GLY A 378 15.22 -9.99 -11.86
N THR A 379 15.83 -11.08 -12.29
CA THR A 379 15.48 -12.44 -11.89
C THR A 379 16.74 -13.14 -11.38
N PRO A 380 16.76 -13.59 -10.10
CA PRO A 380 15.68 -13.51 -9.13
C PRO A 380 15.36 -12.06 -8.70
N ASN A 381 14.10 -11.80 -8.40
CA ASN A 381 13.60 -10.48 -7.98
C ASN A 381 13.94 -10.25 -6.50
N LEU A 382 14.75 -9.23 -6.18
CA LEU A 382 15.26 -9.06 -4.82
C LEU A 382 14.18 -8.81 -3.76
N GLU A 383 13.09 -8.13 -4.10
CA GLU A 383 11.97 -7.89 -3.17
C GLU A 383 11.35 -9.23 -2.76
N ASN A 384 11.03 -10.07 -3.74
CA ASN A 384 10.44 -11.40 -3.49
C ASN A 384 11.41 -12.31 -2.72
N GLU A 385 12.70 -12.29 -3.05
CA GLU A 385 13.70 -13.07 -2.29
C GLU A 385 13.80 -12.56 -0.84
N THR A 386 13.66 -11.25 -0.62
CA THR A 386 13.66 -10.65 0.72
C THR A 386 12.45 -11.14 1.52
N TRP A 387 11.28 -11.34 0.90
CA TRP A 387 10.12 -11.97 1.56
C TRP A 387 10.45 -13.38 2.04
N VAL A 388 11.01 -14.20 1.14
CA VAL A 388 11.40 -15.59 1.44
C VAL A 388 12.41 -15.63 2.59
N GLU A 389 13.50 -14.87 2.48
CA GLU A 389 14.59 -14.95 3.44
C GLU A 389 14.23 -14.32 4.79
N SER A 390 13.40 -13.27 4.83
CA SER A 390 12.84 -12.76 6.09
C SER A 390 11.99 -13.79 6.82
N ALA A 391 11.12 -14.51 6.10
CA ALA A 391 10.33 -15.59 6.69
C ALA A 391 11.22 -16.75 7.16
N ASN A 392 12.22 -17.16 6.37
CA ASN A 392 13.15 -18.23 6.73
C ASN A 392 13.97 -17.91 7.97
N VAL A 393 14.43 -16.66 8.10
CA VAL A 393 15.18 -16.20 9.28
C VAL A 393 14.32 -16.26 10.54
N ILE A 394 13.05 -15.84 10.48
CA ILE A 394 12.11 -15.98 11.61
C ILE A 394 11.86 -17.46 11.91
N ASN A 395 11.65 -18.27 10.87
CA ASN A 395 11.39 -19.71 11.02
C ASN A 395 12.64 -20.46 11.54
N GLY A 396 13.82 -19.85 11.46
CA GLY A 396 15.11 -20.46 11.80
C GLY A 396 15.56 -21.52 10.79
N THR A 397 15.01 -21.49 9.57
CA THR A 397 15.43 -22.36 8.47
C THR A 397 16.65 -21.79 7.74
N ASP A 398 16.91 -20.49 7.85
CA ASP A 398 18.15 -19.83 7.45
C ASP A 398 18.71 -18.98 8.59
N THR A 399 20.03 -18.82 8.61
CA THR A 399 20.67 -17.85 9.51
C THR A 399 20.67 -16.45 8.89
N PRO A 400 20.77 -15.38 9.69
CA PRO A 400 20.91 -14.02 9.17
C PRO A 400 22.00 -13.84 8.12
N GLN A 401 23.16 -14.49 8.31
CA GLN A 401 24.28 -14.42 7.38
C GLN A 401 23.97 -15.16 6.07
N VAL A 402 23.37 -16.35 6.15
CA VAL A 402 22.99 -17.13 4.96
C VAL A 402 21.93 -16.39 4.14
N ALA A 403 20.94 -15.79 4.80
CA ALA A 403 19.94 -14.95 4.14
C ALA A 403 20.60 -13.81 3.37
N ALA A 404 21.47 -13.03 4.03
CA ALA A 404 22.19 -11.93 3.39
C ALA A 404 23.06 -12.38 2.21
N GLU A 405 23.75 -13.52 2.33
CA GLU A 405 24.57 -14.10 1.25
C GLU A 405 23.73 -14.53 0.04
N LYS A 406 22.58 -15.19 0.27
CA LYS A 406 21.66 -15.57 -0.82
C LYS A 406 21.12 -14.36 -1.55
N LEU A 407 20.68 -13.34 -0.80
CA LEU A 407 20.15 -12.10 -1.39
C LEU A 407 21.22 -11.36 -2.19
N GLN A 408 22.44 -11.22 -1.65
CA GLN A 408 23.55 -10.59 -2.37
C GLN A 408 23.92 -11.38 -3.63
N LYS A 409 24.00 -12.71 -3.55
CA LYS A 409 24.28 -13.57 -4.70
C LYS A 409 23.20 -13.47 -5.77
N GLY A 410 21.93 -13.44 -5.36
CA GLY A 410 20.79 -13.24 -6.25
C GLY A 410 20.87 -11.89 -6.96
N LEU A 411 21.15 -10.82 -6.22
CA LEU A 411 21.33 -9.47 -6.75
C LEU A 411 22.52 -9.38 -7.73
N ASP A 412 23.69 -9.92 -7.36
CA ASP A 412 24.91 -9.89 -8.17
C ASP A 412 24.77 -10.64 -9.50
N SER A 413 23.80 -11.55 -9.62
CA SER A 413 23.57 -12.33 -10.83
C SER A 413 23.07 -11.48 -12.01
N TRP A 414 22.44 -10.33 -11.75
CA TRP A 414 21.85 -9.48 -12.78
C TRP A 414 22.10 -7.98 -12.57
N TYR A 415 22.24 -7.51 -11.33
CA TYR A 415 22.43 -6.09 -11.03
C TYR A 415 23.90 -5.72 -11.03
N LYS A 416 24.25 -4.70 -11.82
CA LYS A 416 25.58 -4.11 -11.84
C LYS A 416 25.43 -2.61 -11.64
N PRO A 417 25.74 -2.08 -10.43
CA PRO A 417 25.66 -0.66 -10.16
C PRO A 417 26.45 0.14 -11.20
N ALA A 418 25.91 1.29 -11.61
CA ALA A 418 26.66 2.25 -12.43
C ALA A 418 27.90 2.71 -11.65
N LYS A 419 29.08 2.58 -12.26
CA LYS A 419 30.36 2.94 -11.65
C LYS A 419 30.60 4.44 -11.60
#